data_AF-A0A420YUH8-F1
#
_entry.id   AF-A0A420YUH8-F1
#
_cell.length_a   1.000
_cell.length_b   1.000
_cell.length_c   1.000
_cell.angle_alpha   90.00
_cell.angle_beta   90.00
_cell.angle_gamma   90.00
#
_symmetry.space_group_name_H-M   'P 1'
#
loop_
_entity.id
_entity.type
_entity.pdbx_description
1 polymer ?
#
loop_
_entity_poly.entity_id
_entity_poly.type
_entity_poly.pdbx_seq_one_letter_code
_entity_poly.pdbx_strand_id
1 'polypeptide(L)' 'YWKLILKNRDELQSYNYKYYRLFDWLTHSQGIVDYLLQEVPTLKPEYETVHQLREAFQERDFNEFKEG' A
#
# COMPACT_ATOMS: atom_id res chain seq x y z
N TYR A 1 -6.97 -10.60 -2.12
CA TYR A 1 -6.09 -9.50 -2.54
C TYR A 1 -6.40 -8.16 -1.88
N TRP A 2 -7.66 -7.88 -1.48
CA TRP A 2 -8.03 -6.67 -0.70
C TRP A 2 -7.17 -6.41 0.55
N LYS A 3 -6.66 -7.45 1.24
CA LYS A 3 -5.76 -7.29 2.38
C LYS A 3 -4.44 -6.57 2.05
N LEU A 4 -4.03 -6.52 0.77
CA LEU A 4 -2.85 -5.77 0.33
C LEU A 4 -3.04 -4.26 0.50
N ILE A 5 -4.27 -3.77 0.41
CA ILE A 5 -4.67 -2.37 0.62
C ILE A 5 -4.45 -1.98 2.10
N LEU A 6 -4.46 -2.95 3.01
CA LEU A 6 -4.19 -2.76 4.44
C LEU A 6 -2.70 -2.94 4.81
N LYS A 7 -1.84 -3.37 3.89
CA LYS A 7 -0.40 -3.48 4.13
C LYS A 7 0.26 -2.11 3.98
N ASN A 8 1.39 -1.93 4.67
CA ASN A 8 2.16 -0.70 4.49
C ASN A 8 2.73 -0.61 3.07
N ARG A 9 2.86 0.61 2.52
CA ARG A 9 3.48 0.84 1.21
C ARG A 9 4.89 0.25 1.16
N ASP A 10 5.60 0.31 2.28
CA ASP A 10 6.94 -0.27 2.44
C ASP A 10 6.95 -1.81 2.36
N GLU A 11 5.87 -2.47 2.82
CA GLU A 11 5.70 -3.91 2.66
C GLU A 11 5.22 -4.32 1.26
N LEU A 12 4.69 -3.38 0.48
CA LEU A 12 4.30 -3.61 -0.90
C LEU A 12 5.56 -3.68 -1.76
N GLN A 13 6.02 -4.90 -1.99
CA GLN A 13 7.13 -5.19 -2.89
C GLN A 13 6.83 -4.64 -4.29
N SER A 14 7.61 -3.66 -4.74
CA SER A 14 7.58 -3.10 -6.11
C SER A 14 8.49 -3.86 -7.08
N TYR A 15 9.45 -4.62 -6.55
CA TYR A 15 10.48 -5.31 -7.35
C TYR A 15 10.18 -6.81 -7.55
N ASN A 16 9.21 -7.38 -6.82
CA ASN A 16 8.88 -8.79 -6.89
C ASN A 16 7.73 -9.05 -7.87
N TYR A 17 8.09 -9.17 -9.15
CA TYR A 17 7.17 -9.48 -10.23
C TYR A 17 6.80 -10.96 -10.20
N LYS A 18 5.51 -11.24 -10.04
CA LYS A 18 4.95 -12.60 -10.10
C LYS A 18 3.77 -12.62 -11.06
N TYR A 19 3.59 -13.78 -11.69
CA TYR A 19 2.39 -14.04 -12.45
C TYR A 19 1.29 -14.43 -11.46
N TYR A 20 0.21 -13.65 -11.42
CA TYR A 20 -0.93 -13.92 -10.55
C TYR A 20 -2.07 -14.42 -11.41
N ARG A 21 -2.58 -15.63 -11.18
CA ARG A 21 -3.66 -16.20 -12.01
C ARG A 21 -4.93 -15.33 -12.13
N LEU A 22 -5.15 -14.42 -11.18
CA LEU A 22 -6.28 -13.48 -11.17
C LEU A 22 -6.00 -12.17 -11.91
N PHE A 23 -4.73 -11.87 -12.18
CA PHE A 23 -4.29 -10.70 -12.91
C PHE A 23 -3.49 -11.23 -14.09
N ASP A 24 -4.12 -11.31 -15.27
CA ASP A 24 -3.60 -11.99 -16.47
C ASP A 24 -2.25 -11.45 -16.99
N TRP A 25 -1.64 -10.50 -16.28
CA TRP A 25 -0.37 -9.86 -16.57
C TRP A 25 0.67 -10.08 -15.45
N LEU A 26 1.95 -9.97 -15.81
CA LEU A 26 3.04 -9.96 -14.85
C LEU A 26 2.94 -8.69 -13.99
N THR A 27 2.76 -8.85 -12.69
CA THR A 27 2.61 -7.71 -11.78
C THR A 27 3.25 -7.97 -10.43
N HIS A 28 3.31 -6.94 -9.61
CA HIS A 28 3.83 -7.00 -8.24
C HIS A 28 2.73 -6.55 -7.28
N SER A 29 2.95 -6.74 -5.98
CA SER A 29 1.94 -6.43 -4.95
C SER A 29 1.42 -5.00 -5.04
N GLN A 30 2.29 -4.04 -5.34
CA GLN A 30 1.91 -2.64 -5.52
C GLN A 30 1.11 -2.39 -6.82
N GLY A 31 1.40 -3.10 -7.91
CA GLY A 31 0.61 -3.01 -9.14
C GLY A 31 -0.80 -3.58 -8.97
N ILE A 32 -0.97 -4.62 -8.14
CA ILE A 32 -2.29 -5.14 -7.77
C ILE A 32 -3.08 -4.10 -6.96
N VAL A 33 -2.42 -3.41 -6.01
CA VAL A 33 -3.08 -2.36 -5.22
C VAL A 33 -3.49 -1.20 -6.12
N ASP A 34 -2.61 -0.75 -7.02
CA ASP A 34 -2.92 0.33 -7.97
C ASP A 34 -4.12 -0.03 -8.86
N TYR A 35 -4.14 -1.25 -9.40
CA TYR A 35 -5.28 -1.77 -10.18
C TYR A 35 -6.58 -1.77 -9.36
N LEU A 36 -6.55 -2.24 -8.11
CA LEU A 36 -7.74 -2.24 -7.24
C LEU A 36 -8.25 -0.83 -6.92
N LEU A 37 -7.36 0.14 -6.78
CA LEU A 37 -7.71 1.54 -6.55
C LEU A 37 -8.25 2.23 -7.81
N GLN A 38 -7.78 1.82 -9.00
CA GLN A 38 -8.34 2.28 -10.27
C GLN A 38 -9.75 1.72 -10.51
N GLU A 39 -9.97 0.44 -10.21
CA GLU A 39 -11.29 -0.20 -10.35
C GLU A 39 -12.33 0.36 -9.36
N VAL A 40 -11.91 0.71 -8.14
CA VAL A 40 -12.80 1.25 -7.10
C VAL A 40 -12.34 2.65 -6.69
N PRO A 41 -12.67 3.69 -7.46
CA PRO A 41 -12.21 5.06 -7.20
C PRO A 41 -12.73 5.62 -5.88
N THR A 42 -13.85 5.09 -5.36
CA THR A 42 -14.38 5.45 -4.03
C THR A 42 -13.47 5.00 -2.89
N LEU A 43 -12.66 3.96 -3.10
CA LEU A 43 -11.74 3.40 -2.12
C LEU A 43 -10.42 4.18 -2.03
N LYS A 44 -10.10 4.95 -3.07
CA LYS A 44 -8.89 5.79 -3.15
C LYS A 44 -8.77 6.78 -1.97
N PRO A 45 -9.78 7.60 -1.64
CA PRO A 45 -9.69 8.52 -0.50
C PRO A 45 -9.55 7.81 0.85
N GLU A 46 -10.22 6.66 1.03
CA GLU A 46 -10.16 5.89 2.27
C GLU A 46 -8.78 5.25 2.46
N TYR A 47 -8.22 4.71 1.38
CA TYR A 47 -6.86 4.17 1.33
C TYR A 47 -5.81 5.26 1.62
N GLU A 48 -5.96 6.43 1.01
CA GLU A 48 -5.04 7.55 1.20
C GLU A 48 -5.11 8.08 2.64
N THR A 49 -6.31 8.16 3.23
CA THR A 49 -6.50 8.56 4.64
C THR A 49 -5.82 7.59 5.60
N VAL A 50 -6.00 6.27 5.40
CA VAL A 50 -5.37 5.24 6.24
C VAL A 50 -3.84 5.29 6.12
N HIS A 51 -3.31 5.54 4.92
CA HIS A 51 -1.88 5.69 4.72
C HIS A 51 -1.32 6.96 5.36
N GLN A 52 -1.96 8.11 5.15
CA GLN A 52 -1.55 9.37 5.77
C GLN A 52 -1.56 9.28 7.29
N LEU A 53 -2.57 8.63 7.88
CA LEU A 53 -2.61 8.36 9.32
C LEU A 53 -1.41 7.53 9.75
N ARG A 54 -1.13 6.41 9.05
CA ARG A 54 0.01 5.55 9.36
C ARG A 54 1.35 6.26 9.23
N GLU A 55 1.55 7.04 8.17
CA GLU A 55 2.76 7.84 7.98
C GLU A 55 2.91 8.87 9.09
N ALA A 56 1.83 9.57 9.48
CA ALA A 56 1.84 10.49 10.61
C ALA A 56 2.13 9.80 11.95
N PHE A 57 1.64 8.57 12.16
CA PHE A 57 1.99 7.77 13.33
C PHE A 57 3.46 7.35 13.30
N GLN A 58 3.96 6.84 12.16
CA GLN A 58 5.37 6.48 12.02
C GLN A 58 6.31 7.67 12.20
N GLU A 59 6.00 8.83 11.61
CA GLU A 59 6.82 10.05 11.72
C GLU A 59 6.82 10.61 13.14
N ARG A 60 5.67 10.59 13.84
CA ARG A 60 5.61 10.96 15.27
C ARG A 60 6.43 10.03 16.14
N ASP A 61 6.32 8.71 15.94
CA ASP A 61 7.14 7.71 16.63
C ASP A 61 8.63 7.94 16.32
N PHE A 62 8.97 8.20 15.06
CA PHE A 62 10.37 8.41 14.63
C PHE A 62 10.97 9.70 15.19
N ASN A 63 10.21 10.79 15.27
CA ASN A 63 10.68 12.03 15.91
C ASN A 63 10.89 11.84 17.42
N GLU A 64 10.03 11.08 18.08
CA GLU A 64 10.19 10.75 19.51
C GLU A 64 11.44 9.88 19.77
N PHE A 65 11.83 9.04 18.81
CA PHE A 65 13.05 8.23 18.87
C PHE A 65 14.34 8.95 18.45
N LYS A 66 14.28 10.06 17.69
CA LYS A 66 15.47 10.72 17.14
C LYS A 66 16.11 11.75 18.09
N GLU A 67 15.43 12.12 19.16
CA GLU A 67 15.93 13.03 20.22
C GLU A 67 16.40 12.29 21.50
N GLY A 68 16.60 10.96 21.44
CA GLY A 68 17.11 10.13 22.54
C GLY A 68 18.60 9.78 22.44
#